data_AF-A0A2S8ZER3-F1
#
_entry.id   AF-A0A2S8ZER3-F1
#
_cell.length_a   1.000
_cell.length_b   1.000
_cell.length_c   1.000
_cell.angle_alpha   90.00
_cell.angle_beta   90.00
_cell.angle_gamma   90.00
#
_symmetry.space_group_name_H-M   'P 1'
#
loop_
_entity.id
_entity.type
_entity.pdbx_description
1 polymer ?
#
loop_
_entity_poly.entity_id
_entity_poly.type
_entity_poly.pdbx_seq_one_letter_code
_entity_poly.pdbx_strand_id
1 'polypeptide(L)'
;MEENKIPQRFLNNIVISLYLTMAYSVLIIVYLGLPFNVSSDFLLILFIVSSLLFSIGAIYFASKSYSKTKISSIILIIINVLGLLIPIALLLMLI
;
A
#
# COMPACT_ATOMS: atom_id res chain seq x y z
N MET A 1 -38.19 -0.62 6.09
CA MET A 1 -37.02 -1.42 5.65
C MET A 1 -35.82 -0.49 5.79
N GLU A 2 -35.15 -0.49 6.95
CA GLU A 2 -33.97 0.35 7.18
C GLU A 2 -32.85 -0.14 6.26
N GLU A 3 -32.52 0.66 5.25
CA GLU A 3 -31.36 0.39 4.42
C GLU A 3 -30.11 0.48 5.30
N ASN A 4 -29.49 -0.66 5.58
CA ASN A 4 -28.16 -0.80 6.18
C ASN A 4 -27.09 -0.21 5.25
N LYS A 5 -27.16 1.10 4.96
CA LYS A 5 -26.18 1.82 4.17
C LYS A 5 -24.93 1.99 5.01
N ILE A 6 -23.85 1.36 4.56
CA ILE A 6 -22.52 1.54 5.13
C ILE A 6 -22.21 3.04 5.11
N PRO A 7 -21.81 3.65 6.25
CA PRO A 7 -21.55 5.08 6.29
C PRO A 7 -20.46 5.47 5.28
N GLN A 8 -20.71 6.54 4.52
CA GLN A 8 -19.85 7.02 3.42
C GLN A 8 -18.37 7.15 3.84
N ARG A 9 -18.11 7.53 5.09
CA ARG A 9 -16.76 7.63 5.66
C ARG A 9 -15.97 6.31 5.56
N PHE A 10 -16.61 5.17 5.75
CA PHE A 10 -15.95 3.87 5.68
C PHE A 10 -15.61 3.49 4.23
N LEU A 11 -16.50 3.82 3.29
CA LEU A 11 -16.25 3.66 1.86
C LEU A 11 -15.11 4.58 1.39
N ASN A 12 -15.09 5.83 1.84
CA ASN A 12 -14.02 6.77 1.50
C ASN A 12 -12.64 6.29 1.97
N ASN A 13 -12.53 5.73 3.17
CA ASN A 13 -11.28 5.14 3.66
C ASN A 13 -10.81 3.96 2.78
N ILE A 14 -11.73 3.11 2.31
CA ILE A 14 -11.41 2.01 1.39
C ILE A 14 -10.88 2.57 0.06
N VAL A 15 -11.52 3.61 -0.47
CA VAL A 15 -11.08 4.28 -1.70
C VAL A 15 -9.69 4.89 -1.52
N ILE A 16 -9.41 5.55 -0.39
CA ILE A 16 -8.07 6.10 -0.08
C ILE A 16 -7.03 4.96 0.00
N SER A 17 -7.35 3.86 0.67
CA SER A 17 -6.48 2.69 0.74
C SER A 17 -6.19 2.11 -0.65
N LEU A 18 -7.20 2.05 -1.52
CA LEU A 18 -7.04 1.60 -2.89
C LEU A 18 -6.12 2.53 -3.69
N TYR A 19 -6.28 3.85 -3.58
CA TYR A 19 -5.40 4.81 -4.26
C TYR A 19 -3.95 4.68 -3.80
N LEU A 20 -3.71 4.49 -2.51
CA LEU A 20 -2.36 4.24 -1.99
C LEU A 20 -1.78 2.92 -2.51
N THR A 21 -2.61 1.88 -2.62
CA THR A 21 -2.20 0.58 -3.20
C THR A 21 -1.85 0.71 -4.69
N MET A 22 -2.61 1.49 -5.45
CA MET A 22 -2.32 1.78 -6.86
C MET A 22 -1.03 2.60 -7.00
N ALA A 23 -0.84 3.64 -6.18
CA ALA A 23 0.39 4.43 -6.16
C ALA A 23 1.62 3.56 -5.87
N TYR A 24 1.51 2.63 -4.91
CA TYR A 24 2.55 1.65 -4.63
C TYR A 24 2.82 0.72 -5.83
N SER A 25 1.78 0.26 -6.51
CA SER A 25 1.93 -0.61 -7.69
C SER A 25 2.65 0.10 -8.84
N VAL A 26 2.31 1.38 -9.08
CA VAL A 26 3.01 2.22 -10.07
C VAL A 26 4.48 2.40 -9.66
N LEU A 27 4.76 2.65 -8.38
CA LEU A 27 6.11 2.79 -7.86
C LEU A 27 6.94 1.51 -8.08
N ILE A 28 6.37 0.32 -7.83
CA ILE A 28 7.00 -0.97 -8.13
C ILE A 28 7.34 -1.08 -9.63
N ILE A 29 6.38 -0.78 -10.50
CA ILE A 29 6.56 -0.91 -11.95
C ILE A 29 7.71 -0.02 -12.42
N VAL A 30 7.75 1.22 -11.93
CA VAL A 30 8.84 2.16 -12.23
C VAL A 30 10.18 1.60 -11.74
N TYR A 31 10.24 1.10 -10.50
CA TYR A 31 11.47 0.55 -9.94
C TYR A 31 11.98 -0.69 -10.69
N LEU A 32 11.10 -1.64 -11.03
CA LEU A 32 11.45 -2.84 -11.80
C LEU A 32 11.83 -2.53 -13.25
N GLY A 33 11.31 -1.43 -13.81
CA GLY A 33 11.66 -0.97 -15.15
C GLY A 33 13.02 -0.25 -15.23
N LEU A 34 13.62 0.11 -14.09
CA LEU A 34 14.93 0.74 -14.07
C LEU A 34 16.05 -0.32 -14.15
N PRO A 35 17.04 -0.14 -15.05
CA PRO A 35 18.18 -1.03 -15.09
C PRO A 35 18.95 -0.95 -13.76
N PHE A 36 19.16 -2.10 -13.11
CA PHE A 36 19.80 -2.22 -11.79
C PHE A 36 21.15 -1.49 -11.71
N ASN A 37 21.90 -1.43 -12.81
CA ASN A 37 23.20 -0.75 -12.87
C ASN A 37 23.12 0.78 -12.94
N VAL A 38 21.92 1.37 -12.99
CA VAL A 38 21.69 2.82 -13.10
C VAL A 38 20.96 3.36 -11.87
N SER A 39 20.41 2.50 -11.02
CA SER A 39 19.70 2.93 -9.83
C SER A 39 20.69 3.38 -8.77
N SER A 40 20.81 4.69 -8.57
CA SER A 40 21.61 5.27 -7.48
C SER A 40 21.04 4.86 -6.11
N ASP A 41 21.90 4.79 -5.09
CA ASP A 41 21.50 4.55 -3.69
C ASP A 41 20.37 5.49 -3.25
N PHE A 42 20.38 6.74 -3.73
CA PHE A 42 19.31 7.71 -3.48
C PHE A 42 17.94 7.25 -4.00
N LEU A 43 17.86 6.74 -5.23
CA LEU A 43 16.61 6.25 -5.83
C LEU A 43 16.10 5.01 -5.10
N LEU A 44 17.01 4.13 -4.68
CA LEU A 44 16.67 2.92 -3.93
C LEU A 44 16.13 3.27 -2.54
N ILE A 45 16.77 4.20 -1.82
CA ILE A 45 16.27 4.72 -0.53
C ILE A 45 14.91 5.40 -0.72
N LEU A 46 14.75 6.23 -1.75
CA LEU A 46 13.48 6.91 -2.05
C LEU A 46 12.37 5.90 -2.35
N PHE A 47 12.69 4.85 -3.10
CA PHE A 47 11.77 3.74 -3.37
C PHE A 47 11.34 3.05 -2.07
N ILE A 48 12.29 2.69 -1.20
CA ILE A 48 11.99 2.01 0.07
C ILE A 48 11.09 2.89 0.94
N VAL A 49 11.45 4.15 1.16
CA VAL A 49 10.69 5.07 2.01
C VAL A 49 9.28 5.28 1.45
N SER A 50 9.15 5.51 0.13
CA SER A 50 7.85 5.70 -0.52
C SER A 50 6.97 4.45 -0.45
N SER A 51 7.57 3.28 -0.67
CA SER A 51 6.90 1.98 -0.57
C SER A 51 6.34 1.75 0.83
N LEU A 52 7.17 1.98 1.86
CA LEU A 52 6.75 1.87 3.25
C LEU A 52 5.60 2.82 3.57
N LEU A 53 5.70 4.10 3.17
CA LEU A 53 4.66 5.10 3.40
C LEU A 53 3.33 4.72 2.73
N PHE A 54 3.36 4.30 1.47
CA PHE A 54 2.15 3.94 0.74
C PHE A 54 1.50 2.68 1.27
N SER A 55 2.26 1.61 1.53
CA SER A 55 1.69 0.37 2.05
C SER A 55 1.19 0.52 3.49
N ILE A 56 1.92 1.22 4.38
CA ILE A 56 1.45 1.47 5.75
C ILE A 56 0.20 2.34 5.73
N GLY A 57 0.17 3.40 4.90
CA GLY A 57 -1.00 4.24 4.73
C GLY A 57 -2.21 3.45 4.23
N ALA A 58 -2.02 2.60 3.22
CA ALA A 58 -3.08 1.76 2.69
C ALA A 58 -3.64 0.81 3.76
N ILE A 59 -2.77 0.17 4.55
CA ILE A 59 -3.17 -0.71 5.67
C ILE A 59 -3.93 0.08 6.74
N TYR A 60 -3.44 1.28 7.11
CA TYR A 60 -4.08 2.13 8.12
C TYR A 60 -5.52 2.49 7.72
N PHE A 61 -5.72 2.97 6.49
CA PHE A 61 -7.05 3.36 6.01
C PHE A 61 -7.97 2.14 5.82
N ALA A 62 -7.46 1.00 5.33
CA ALA A 62 -8.24 -0.24 5.24
C ALA A 62 -8.68 -0.74 6.64
N SER A 63 -7.78 -0.70 7.62
CA SER A 63 -8.04 -1.12 9.00
C SER A 63 -9.10 -0.26 9.68
N LYS A 64 -9.11 1.05 9.40
CA LYS A 64 -10.11 1.99 9.95
C LYS A 64 -11.55 1.67 9.54
N SER A 65 -11.72 0.94 8.43
CA SER A 65 -13.04 0.52 7.94
C SER A 65 -13.40 -0.93 8.22
N TYR A 66 -12.52 -1.68 8.90
CA TYR A 66 -12.69 -3.10 9.15
C TYR A 66 -14.03 -3.45 9.81
N SER A 67 -14.54 -2.63 10.72
CA SER A 67 -15.79 -2.93 11.45
C SER A 67 -17.05 -2.90 10.57
N LYS A 68 -17.04 -2.17 9.44
CA LYS A 68 -18.21 -1.99 8.56
C LYS A 68 -18.00 -2.54 7.14
N THR A 69 -16.75 -2.66 6.67
CA THR A 69 -16.40 -3.20 5.35
C THR A 69 -15.37 -4.33 5.45
N LYS A 70 -15.65 -5.34 6.29
CA LYS A 70 -14.70 -6.43 6.63
C LYS A 70 -13.98 -7.04 5.43
N ILE A 71 -14.71 -7.49 4.41
CA ILE A 71 -14.14 -8.22 3.27
C ILE A 71 -13.14 -7.34 2.50
N SER A 72 -13.56 -6.12 2.12
CA SER A 72 -12.70 -5.21 1.36
C SER A 72 -11.48 -4.75 2.16
N SER A 73 -11.66 -4.48 3.46
CA SER A 73 -10.56 -4.16 4.37
C SER A 73 -9.54 -5.29 4.45
N ILE A 74 -9.99 -6.55 4.62
CA ILE A 74 -9.09 -7.71 4.72
C ILE A 74 -8.27 -7.87 3.44
N ILE A 75 -8.92 -7.81 2.28
CA ILE A 75 -8.25 -7.97 0.99
C ILE A 75 -7.16 -6.90 0.82
N LEU A 76 -7.49 -5.62 1.08
CA LEU A 76 -6.54 -4.52 0.95
C LEU A 76 -5.37 -4.64 1.94
N ILE A 77 -5.63 -5.07 3.18
CA ILE A 77 -4.57 -5.29 4.17
C ILE A 77 -3.63 -6.40 3.70
N ILE A 78 -4.17 -7.55 3.28
CA ILE A 78 -3.35 -8.69 2.82
C ILE A 78 -2.47 -8.27 1.63
N ILE A 79 -3.04 -7.60 0.63
CA ILE A 79 -2.29 -7.15 -0.56
C ILE A 79 -1.15 -6.21 -0.16
N ASN A 80 -1.40 -5.24 0.72
CA ASN A 80 -0.36 -4.29 1.12
C ASN A 80 0.67 -4.90 2.08
N VAL A 81 0.29 -5.87 2.91
CA VAL A 81 1.23 -6.62 3.76
C VAL A 81 2.15 -7.49 2.92
N LEU A 82 1.61 -8.21 1.92
CA LEU A 82 2.43 -8.94 0.95
C LEU A 82 3.32 -7.99 0.14
N GLY A 83 2.76 -6.83 -0.23
CA GLY A 83 3.50 -5.76 -0.88
C GLY A 83 4.71 -5.29 -0.06
N LEU A 84 4.56 -5.11 1.25
CA LEU A 84 5.63 -4.68 2.17
C LEU A 84 6.84 -5.61 2.21
N LEU A 85 6.69 -6.88 1.82
CA LEU A 85 7.83 -7.81 1.80
C LEU A 85 8.94 -7.34 0.87
N ILE A 86 8.61 -6.68 -0.25
CA ILE A 86 9.59 -6.18 -1.22
C ILE A 86 10.49 -5.08 -0.62
N PRO A 87 9.95 -3.93 -0.13
CA PRO A 87 10.79 -2.90 0.46
C PRO A 87 11.51 -3.36 1.73
N ILE A 88 10.93 -4.29 2.50
CA ILE A 88 11.61 -4.87 3.67
C ILE A 88 12.81 -5.72 3.24
N ALA A 89 12.65 -6.57 2.22
CA ALA A 89 13.76 -7.39 1.71
C ALA A 89 14.89 -6.51 1.15
N LEU A 90 14.55 -5.44 0.43
CA LEU A 90 15.53 -4.48 -0.07
C LEU A 90 16.22 -3.70 1.06
N LEU A 91 15.48 -3.31 2.10
CA LEU A 91 16.04 -2.67 3.28
C LEU A 91 17.02 -3.59 4.02
N LEU A 92 16.71 -4.89 4.12
CA LEU A 92 17.61 -5.88 4.71
C LEU A 92 18.89 -6.09 3.91
N MET A 93 18.86 -5.94 2.58
CA MET A 93 20.08 -6.02 1.75
C MET A 93 20.99 -4.80 1.89
N LEU A 94 20.46 -3.67 2.36
CA LEU A 94 21.21 -2.43 2.57
C LEU A 94 21.92 -2.35 3.93
N ILE A 95 21.47 -3.13 4.92
CA ILE A 95 22.03 -3.19 6.28
C ILE A 95 23.14 -4.24 6.32
#